data_AF-A0A662WY42-F1
#
_entry.id   AF-A0A662WY42-F1
#
_cell.length_a   1.000
_cell.length_b   1.000
_cell.length_c   1.000
_cell.angle_alpha   90.00
_cell.angle_beta   90.00
_cell.angle_gamma   90.00
#
_symmetry.space_group_name_H-M   'P 1'
#
loop_
_entity.id
_entity.type
_entity.pdbx_description
1 polymer ?
#
loop_
_entity_poly.entity_id
_entity_poly.type
_entity_poly.pdbx_seq_one_letter_code
_entity_poly.pdbx_strand_id
1 'polypeptide(L)'
;MGTGGGLGLTPAQRNLVEKSRAVQQQRAAAATAQHAIEAATTAHVREVKARCQARQTSSIGGRERRLILRHVGEELARVAQKERLVPAKIRSAPNASNNRKAAGGSAEGERTDQQPQRPASTDDGYDEERYGSERRLPRKQPPNLWVPRKRLAAAAAYRAQLAQQEAEKQRKRLAEQATADTFARAQETQQLRWREEEKAKQRHRQDLVALEAQRWQQALRAQAESQRTAQEKKERNERIALERFQLLIEDDKRRKAERKAADKAEVALVKQANARQLELKRQTILCEQQADVELQKAYEKKLEMQEAARQAELSAILAKQSQKVKLALLNVKSADEKAREDEQRALVVQAAVRAREAELLVQKERRKREGARVQVQALTLQKQEKRQQKLTLAQEETAYACEFKADFQTWQQQEVAKKQQVQQRNRDFQKLVRQQMSQDAARKADEDKYGMTLAEAELNAALLQKAGVASPPKDMHLR
;
A
#
# COMPACT_ATOMS: atom_id res chain seq x y z
N MET A 1 60.96 -18.89 63.19
CA MET A 1 60.58 -17.47 63.26
C MET A 1 60.32 -16.97 61.84
N GLY A 2 59.12 -16.45 61.58
CA GLY A 2 58.82 -15.66 60.37
C GLY A 2 58.01 -16.37 59.27
N THR A 3 56.68 -16.42 59.42
CA THR A 3 55.75 -16.45 58.28
C THR A 3 54.84 -15.24 58.38
N GLY A 4 54.90 -14.37 57.38
CA GLY A 4 54.13 -13.13 57.31
C GLY A 4 52.64 -13.42 57.21
N GLY A 5 51.89 -12.98 58.21
CA GLY A 5 50.44 -12.98 58.21
C GLY A 5 49.90 -11.94 57.24
N GLY A 6 49.66 -12.35 55.99
CA GLY A 6 48.75 -11.62 55.11
C GLY A 6 47.34 -11.75 55.67
N LEU A 7 46.73 -10.63 56.05
CA LEU A 7 45.35 -10.53 56.54
C LEU A 7 44.36 -11.09 55.51
N GLY A 8 44.07 -12.38 55.59
CA GLY A 8 43.03 -13.02 54.79
C GLY A 8 41.66 -12.58 55.29
N LEU A 9 40.86 -11.99 54.41
CA LEU A 9 39.46 -11.64 54.71
C LEU A 9 38.74 -12.86 55.30
N THR A 10 38.08 -12.63 56.43
CA THR A 10 37.28 -13.66 57.10
C THR A 10 36.19 -14.19 56.17
N PRO A 11 35.71 -15.44 56.34
CA PRO A 11 34.66 -16.02 55.48
C PRO A 11 33.40 -15.15 55.37
N ALA A 12 33.04 -14.43 56.44
CA ALA A 12 31.94 -13.47 56.46
C ALA A 12 32.20 -12.24 55.56
N GLN A 13 33.43 -11.71 55.57
CA GLN A 13 33.83 -10.59 54.71
C GLN A 13 33.88 -11.00 53.23
N ARG A 14 34.32 -12.23 52.92
CA ARG A 14 34.28 -12.75 51.53
C ARG A 14 32.86 -12.87 51.01
N ASN A 15 31.95 -13.43 51.80
CA ASN A 15 30.53 -13.52 51.45
C ASN A 15 29.89 -12.13 51.25
N LEU A 16 30.27 -11.12 52.03
CA LEU A 16 29.77 -9.76 51.87
C LEU A 16 30.26 -9.14 50.55
N VAL A 17 31.54 -9.33 50.21
CA VAL A 17 32.14 -8.87 48.96
C VAL A 17 31.50 -9.58 47.76
N GLU A 18 31.30 -10.89 47.82
CA GLU A 18 30.61 -11.65 46.77
C GLU A 18 29.16 -11.19 46.57
N LYS A 19 28.42 -10.93 47.66
CA LYS A 19 27.05 -10.37 47.57
C LYS A 19 27.06 -8.96 46.97
N SER A 20 27.99 -8.10 47.36
CA SER A 20 28.11 -6.76 46.76
C SER A 20 28.45 -6.82 45.27
N ARG A 21 29.31 -7.77 44.87
CA ARG A 21 29.69 -8.00 43.47
C ARG A 21 28.53 -8.54 42.65
N ALA A 22 27.75 -9.47 43.22
CA ALA A 22 26.52 -9.99 42.60
C ALA A 22 25.47 -8.88 42.40
N VAL A 23 25.25 -8.02 43.40
CA VAL A 23 24.34 -6.87 43.29
C VAL A 23 24.82 -5.88 42.22
N GLN A 24 26.14 -5.63 42.15
CA GLN A 24 26.71 -4.74 41.15
C GLN A 24 26.60 -5.31 39.72
N GLN A 25 26.80 -6.62 39.55
CA GLN A 25 26.56 -7.32 38.29
C GLN A 25 25.09 -7.29 37.88
N GLN A 26 24.17 -7.47 38.83
CA GLN A 26 22.73 -7.43 38.58
C GLN A 26 22.26 -6.02 38.17
N ARG A 27 22.80 -4.96 38.80
CA ARG A 27 22.56 -3.57 38.39
C ARG A 27 23.12 -3.27 37.00
N ALA A 28 24.33 -3.75 36.69
CA ALA A 28 24.91 -3.58 35.36
C ALA A 28 24.08 -4.30 34.28
N ALA A 29 23.60 -5.52 34.55
CA ALA A 29 22.72 -6.26 33.65
C ALA A 29 21.34 -5.60 33.47
N ALA A 30 20.79 -4.99 34.51
CA ALA A 30 19.55 -4.22 34.41
C ALA A 30 19.71 -2.96 33.56
N ALA A 31 20.84 -2.24 33.72
CA ALA A 31 21.15 -1.05 32.93
C ALA A 31 21.37 -1.38 31.44
N THR A 32 22.04 -2.48 31.12
CA THR A 32 22.21 -2.93 29.72
C THR A 32 20.88 -3.36 29.10
N ALA A 33 20.00 -4.02 29.85
CA ALA A 33 18.66 -4.36 29.39
C ALA A 33 17.81 -3.11 29.10
N GLN A 34 17.86 -2.08 29.96
CA GLN A 34 17.18 -0.80 29.72
C GLN A 34 17.72 -0.11 28.47
N HIS A 35 19.04 -0.03 28.30
CA HIS A 35 19.64 0.54 27.09
C HIS A 35 19.24 -0.22 25.81
N ALA A 36 19.12 -1.54 25.86
CA ALA A 36 18.68 -2.35 24.73
C ALA A 36 17.21 -2.05 24.36
N ILE A 37 16.33 -1.86 25.36
CA ILE A 37 14.94 -1.48 25.14
C ILE A 37 14.84 -0.07 24.55
N GLU A 38 15.63 0.89 25.05
CA GLU A 38 15.69 2.24 24.49
C GLU A 38 16.24 2.27 23.06
N ALA A 39 17.27 1.47 22.76
CA ALA A 39 17.80 1.31 21.41
C ALA A 39 16.76 0.68 20.46
N ALA A 40 16.03 -0.34 20.91
CA ALA A 40 14.97 -0.98 20.11
C ALA A 40 13.78 -0.04 19.86
N THR A 41 13.35 0.71 20.88
CA THR A 41 12.25 1.68 20.74
C THR A 41 12.64 2.86 19.85
N THR A 42 13.85 3.39 19.98
CA THR A 42 14.35 4.46 19.09
C THR A 42 14.52 3.99 17.65
N ALA A 43 15.00 2.76 17.42
CA ALA A 43 15.06 2.15 16.09
C ALA A 43 13.64 2.00 15.48
N HIS A 44 12.68 1.49 16.25
CA HIS A 44 11.30 1.35 15.80
C HIS A 44 10.67 2.71 15.45
N VAL A 45 10.87 3.75 16.27
CA VAL A 45 10.36 5.10 15.99
C VAL A 45 10.99 5.67 14.72
N ARG A 46 12.30 5.47 14.51
CA ARG A 46 12.99 5.89 13.27
C ARG A 46 12.44 5.16 12.05
N GLU A 47 12.18 3.85 12.16
CA GLU A 47 11.60 3.06 11.08
C GLU A 47 10.19 3.52 10.72
N VAL A 48 9.33 3.76 11.72
CA VAL A 48 7.97 4.30 11.51
C VAL A 48 8.04 5.66 10.84
N LYS A 49 8.95 6.54 11.30
CA LYS A 49 9.15 7.88 10.71
C LYS A 49 9.62 7.78 9.26
N ALA A 50 10.55 6.87 8.94
CA ALA A 50 11.01 6.62 7.58
C ALA A 50 9.90 6.07 6.67
N ARG A 51 9.09 5.12 7.15
CA ARG A 51 7.93 4.58 6.42
C ARG A 51 6.88 5.65 6.15
N CYS A 52 6.60 6.52 7.12
CA CYS A 52 5.68 7.65 6.96
C CYS A 52 6.21 8.69 5.97
N GLN A 53 7.52 9.01 6.01
CA GLN A 53 8.14 9.95 5.07
C GLN A 53 8.17 9.40 3.63
N ALA A 54 8.49 8.11 3.46
CA ALA A 54 8.46 7.46 2.15
C ALA A 54 7.05 7.49 1.53
N ARG A 55 6.00 7.24 2.32
CA ARG A 55 4.60 7.36 1.85
C ARG A 55 4.19 8.80 1.52
N GLN A 56 4.83 9.80 2.13
CA GLN A 56 4.57 11.22 1.89
C GLN A 56 5.30 11.78 0.65
N THR A 57 6.39 11.14 0.20
CA THR A 57 7.15 11.55 -0.98
C THR A 57 6.81 10.74 -2.23
N SER A 58 6.27 9.52 -2.10
CA SER A 58 6.01 8.61 -3.21
C SER A 58 4.63 8.71 -3.87
N SER A 59 3.73 9.58 -3.40
CA SER A 59 2.41 9.75 -4.01
C SER A 59 2.26 11.16 -4.59
N ILE A 60 1.86 11.22 -5.87
CA ILE A 60 1.50 12.43 -6.60
C ILE A 60 0.36 13.20 -5.87
N GLY A 61 -0.44 12.53 -5.03
CA GLY A 61 -1.45 13.12 -4.15
C GLY A 61 -1.00 13.53 -2.74
N GLY A 62 0.29 13.39 -2.38
CA GLY A 62 0.80 13.70 -1.04
C GLY A 62 0.92 15.20 -0.73
N ARG A 63 0.94 16.06 -1.76
CA ARG A 63 0.90 17.52 -1.61
C ARG A 63 -0.54 18.01 -1.41
N GLU A 64 -1.49 17.46 -2.17
CA GLU A 64 -2.93 17.73 -2.05
C GLU A 64 -3.51 17.21 -0.73
N ARG A 65 -3.16 15.99 -0.30
CA ARG A 65 -3.58 15.47 1.02
C ARG A 65 -3.05 16.30 2.19
N ARG A 66 -1.86 16.90 2.08
CA ARG A 66 -1.32 17.80 3.11
C ARG A 66 -2.09 19.12 3.17
N LEU A 67 -2.50 19.66 2.02
CA LEU A 67 -3.33 20.86 1.97
C LEU A 67 -4.74 20.58 2.51
N ILE A 68 -5.34 19.42 2.17
CA ILE A 68 -6.64 19.00 2.71
C ILE A 68 -6.57 18.79 4.23
N LEU A 69 -5.57 18.08 4.74
CA LEU A 69 -5.43 17.87 6.19
C LEU A 69 -5.15 19.17 6.95
N ARG A 70 -4.39 20.09 6.36
CA ARG A 70 -4.15 21.42 6.95
C ARG A 70 -5.42 22.27 6.94
N HIS A 71 -6.17 22.24 5.85
CA HIS A 71 -7.44 22.96 5.72
C HIS A 71 -8.51 22.39 6.66
N VAL A 72 -8.67 21.06 6.74
CA VAL A 72 -9.57 20.39 7.69
C VAL A 72 -9.12 20.65 9.14
N GLY A 73 -7.82 20.65 9.42
CA GLY A 73 -7.28 21.00 10.73
C GLY A 73 -7.57 22.45 11.12
N GLU A 74 -7.47 23.39 10.18
CA GLU A 74 -7.82 24.80 10.38
C GLU A 74 -9.34 25.00 10.55
N GLU A 75 -10.17 24.29 9.78
CA GLU A 75 -11.63 24.30 9.92
C GLU A 75 -12.08 23.73 11.29
N LEU A 76 -11.51 22.60 11.71
CA LEU A 76 -11.80 22.01 13.03
C LEU A 76 -11.31 22.91 14.17
N ALA A 77 -10.17 23.58 14.03
CA ALA A 77 -9.69 24.55 15.01
C ALA A 77 -10.60 25.79 15.07
N ARG A 78 -11.14 26.25 13.94
CA ARG A 78 -12.13 27.34 13.90
C ARG A 78 -13.48 26.92 14.51
N VAL A 79 -13.93 25.69 14.29
CA VAL A 79 -15.14 25.14 14.93
C VAL A 79 -14.93 25.04 16.44
N ALA A 80 -13.80 24.51 16.91
CA ALA A 80 -13.48 24.45 18.33
C ALA A 80 -13.34 25.84 18.99
N GLN A 81 -12.86 26.85 18.25
CA GLN A 81 -12.83 28.24 18.72
C GLN A 81 -14.23 28.87 18.75
N LYS A 82 -15.12 28.56 17.78
CA LYS A 82 -16.51 29.00 17.79
C LYS A 82 -17.32 28.33 18.90
N GLU A 83 -17.09 27.05 19.19
CA GLU A 83 -17.74 26.34 20.29
C GLU A 83 -17.29 26.84 21.67
N ARG A 84 -16.06 27.35 21.80
CA ARG A 84 -15.58 28.02 23.02
C ARG A 84 -16.24 29.38 23.29
N LEU A 85 -16.89 29.99 22.30
CA LEU A 85 -17.55 31.30 22.40
C LEU A 85 -19.07 31.20 22.64
N VAL A 86 -19.63 29.99 22.79
CA VAL A 86 -21.04 29.81 23.17
C VAL A 86 -21.14 29.82 24.70
N PRO A 87 -21.79 30.82 25.33
CA PRO A 87 -21.96 30.84 26.78
C PRO A 87 -22.80 29.64 27.23
N ALA A 88 -22.27 28.91 28.20
CA ALA A 88 -22.94 27.80 28.87
C ALA A 88 -24.23 28.29 29.57
N LYS A 89 -25.35 28.25 28.87
CA LYS A 89 -26.69 28.30 29.45
C LYS A 89 -27.60 27.45 28.58
N ILE A 90 -27.83 26.22 29.05
CA ILE A 90 -29.12 25.52 29.13
C ILE A 90 -28.77 24.11 29.63
N ARG A 91 -28.86 23.93 30.95
CA ARG A 91 -29.04 22.63 31.60
C ARG A 91 -30.46 22.61 32.13
N SER A 92 -31.30 21.74 31.58
CA SER A 92 -32.56 21.22 32.12
C SER A 92 -33.26 20.49 30.97
N ALA A 93 -33.81 19.29 31.02
CA ALA A 93 -33.81 18.11 31.87
C ALA A 93 -34.52 17.03 31.01
N PRO A 94 -34.41 15.72 31.29
CA PRO A 94 -35.02 14.67 30.47
C PRO A 94 -36.46 14.35 30.93
N ASN A 95 -37.36 14.07 29.98
CA ASN A 95 -38.66 13.36 30.09
C ASN A 95 -39.47 13.69 28.82
N ALA A 96 -40.33 12.87 28.23
CA ALA A 96 -40.74 11.49 28.42
C ALA A 96 -41.48 11.06 27.13
N SER A 97 -41.70 9.75 27.03
CA SER A 97 -42.53 9.04 26.06
C SER A 97 -43.86 9.70 25.67
N ASN A 98 -44.31 9.47 24.43
CA ASN A 98 -45.61 8.82 24.20
C ASN A 98 -45.79 8.34 22.75
N ASN A 99 -46.03 7.04 22.64
CA ASN A 99 -46.69 6.38 21.51
C ASN A 99 -48.15 6.85 21.43
N ARG A 100 -48.68 7.04 20.21
CA ARG A 100 -50.07 6.66 19.89
C ARG A 100 -50.24 6.31 18.41
N LYS A 101 -50.79 5.11 18.22
CA LYS A 101 -51.37 4.52 17.01
C LYS A 101 -52.65 5.25 16.59
N ALA A 102 -52.95 5.16 15.29
CA ALA A 102 -54.25 4.88 14.64
C ALA A 102 -54.27 5.64 13.29
N ALA A 103 -54.20 4.96 12.14
CA ALA A 103 -55.24 4.15 11.48
C ALA A 103 -56.06 4.97 10.47
N GLY A 104 -56.15 4.44 9.24
CA GLY A 104 -57.32 4.57 8.37
C GLY A 104 -57.34 5.75 7.40
N GLY A 105 -57.51 5.45 6.12
CA GLY A 105 -57.89 6.45 5.11
C GLY A 105 -57.60 6.02 3.67
N SER A 106 -58.26 4.97 3.19
CA SER A 106 -58.41 4.73 1.75
C SER A 106 -59.50 5.64 1.16
N ALA A 107 -59.37 5.85 -0.15
CA ALA A 107 -60.42 6.09 -1.14
C ALA A 107 -60.78 7.53 -1.52
N GLU A 108 -60.64 7.74 -2.83
CA GLU A 108 -61.53 8.47 -3.75
C GLU A 108 -61.51 9.99 -3.82
N GLY A 109 -61.45 10.45 -5.07
CA GLY A 109 -61.54 11.84 -5.50
C GLY A 109 -61.65 11.90 -7.02
N GLU A 110 -62.74 11.34 -7.57
CA GLU A 110 -63.27 11.77 -8.87
C GLU A 110 -63.76 13.23 -8.74
N ARG A 111 -63.29 14.11 -9.64
CA ARG A 111 -64.01 15.34 -10.01
C ARG A 111 -63.78 15.66 -11.48
N THR A 112 -64.83 15.39 -12.23
CA THR A 112 -65.21 16.00 -13.51
C THR A 112 -65.40 17.51 -13.30
N ASP A 113 -64.84 18.34 -14.18
CA ASP A 113 -65.39 19.68 -14.43
C ASP A 113 -65.20 20.11 -15.89
N GLN A 114 -66.25 20.73 -16.38
CA GLN A 114 -66.54 21.12 -17.75
C GLN A 114 -65.90 22.48 -18.09
N GLN A 115 -65.44 22.66 -19.33
CA GLN A 115 -65.70 23.83 -20.19
C GLN A 115 -64.72 23.85 -21.38
N PRO A 116 -65.22 24.16 -22.59
CA PRO A 116 -64.48 25.06 -23.48
C PRO A 116 -65.28 26.34 -23.73
N GLN A 117 -64.64 27.47 -23.43
CA GLN A 117 -65.12 28.81 -23.77
C GLN A 117 -65.03 29.06 -25.28
N ARG A 118 -66.11 29.63 -25.84
CA ARG A 118 -66.12 30.39 -27.10
C ARG A 118 -65.40 31.74 -26.91
N PRO A 119 -64.86 32.34 -27.98
CA PRO A 119 -64.97 33.78 -28.24
C PRO A 119 -66.05 34.00 -29.33
N ALA A 120 -67.11 34.80 -29.10
CA ALA A 120 -67.15 36.28 -29.21
C ALA A 120 -66.70 36.75 -30.61
N SER A 121 -67.61 37.01 -31.55
CA SER A 121 -68.44 38.23 -31.67
C SER A 121 -67.70 39.39 -32.34
N THR A 122 -68.06 39.65 -33.60
CA THR A 122 -68.27 40.97 -34.22
C THR A 122 -69.14 40.68 -35.46
N ASP A 123 -70.38 41.18 -35.56
CA ASP A 123 -70.70 42.56 -35.96
C ASP A 123 -70.14 42.77 -37.39
N ASP A 124 -70.94 42.70 -38.45
CA ASP A 124 -71.88 43.75 -38.83
C ASP A 124 -73.20 43.21 -39.42
N GLY A 125 -74.31 43.49 -38.74
CA GLY A 125 -75.64 43.53 -39.34
C GLY A 125 -75.92 44.95 -39.82
N TYR A 126 -75.84 45.18 -41.13
CA TYR A 126 -76.18 46.47 -41.73
C TYR A 126 -77.57 46.41 -42.38
N ASP A 127 -78.41 47.33 -41.93
CA ASP A 127 -79.80 47.58 -42.32
C ASP A 127 -80.00 47.80 -43.82
N GLU A 128 -80.88 47.00 -44.43
CA GLU A 128 -81.74 47.45 -45.55
C GLU A 128 -83.21 47.05 -45.28
N GLU A 129 -83.73 47.40 -44.11
CA GLU A 129 -85.17 47.60 -43.90
C GLU A 129 -85.47 49.10 -43.82
N ARG A 130 -85.25 49.80 -44.94
CA ARG A 130 -85.62 51.22 -45.11
C ARG A 130 -86.17 51.53 -46.50
N TYR A 131 -86.93 50.61 -47.09
CA TYR A 131 -87.97 50.97 -48.07
C TYR A 131 -89.13 50.00 -47.90
N GLY A 132 -90.26 50.55 -47.46
CA GLY A 132 -91.47 49.82 -47.16
C GLY A 132 -92.03 49.07 -48.36
N SER A 133 -92.68 47.96 -48.06
CA SER A 133 -93.60 47.24 -48.92
C SER A 133 -94.82 48.13 -49.21
N GLU A 134 -94.64 49.16 -50.04
CA GLU A 134 -95.73 50.06 -50.44
C GLU A 134 -96.65 49.37 -51.45
N ARG A 135 -97.75 48.87 -50.88
CA ARG A 135 -99.03 48.59 -51.53
C ARG A 135 -99.38 49.71 -52.53
N ARG A 136 -99.21 49.47 -53.82
CA ARG A 136 -99.96 50.20 -54.86
C ARG A 136 -101.22 49.42 -55.21
N LEU A 137 -102.35 49.97 -54.79
CA LEU A 137 -103.69 49.60 -55.22
C LEU A 137 -103.86 49.79 -56.74
N PRO A 138 -104.72 48.98 -57.40
CA PRO A 138 -104.92 49.01 -58.84
C PRO A 138 -105.61 50.31 -59.26
N ARG A 139 -104.92 51.15 -60.05
CA ARG A 139 -105.54 52.31 -60.68
C ARG A 139 -106.42 51.85 -61.84
N LYS A 140 -107.71 52.10 -61.66
CA LYS A 140 -108.81 51.92 -62.61
C LYS A 140 -108.54 52.64 -63.93
N GLN A 141 -108.99 52.00 -65.00
CA GLN A 141 -109.15 52.55 -66.35
C GLN A 141 -109.97 53.85 -66.34
N PRO A 142 -109.67 54.83 -67.21
CA PRO A 142 -110.68 55.72 -67.75
C PRO A 142 -111.37 55.05 -68.95
N PRO A 143 -112.66 55.36 -69.20
CA PRO A 143 -113.46 54.75 -70.26
C PRO A 143 -113.08 55.31 -71.64
N ASN A 144 -113.26 54.45 -72.64
CA ASN A 144 -113.55 54.71 -74.06
C ASN A 144 -113.03 56.03 -74.68
N LEU A 145 -112.26 55.92 -75.76
CA LEU A 145 -112.75 56.21 -77.12
C LEU A 145 -111.59 56.06 -78.12
N TRP A 146 -111.83 55.18 -79.11
CA TRP A 146 -111.29 55.17 -80.47
C TRP A 146 -110.04 54.31 -80.73
N VAL A 147 -110.33 53.03 -81.00
CA VAL A 147 -109.53 52.18 -81.87
C VAL A 147 -109.92 52.46 -83.32
N PRO A 148 -109.02 52.88 -84.22
CA PRO A 148 -109.23 52.67 -85.64
C PRO A 148 -108.99 51.19 -85.95
N ARG A 149 -110.07 50.48 -86.33
CA ARG A 149 -110.02 49.12 -86.89
C ARG A 149 -109.14 49.12 -88.14
N LYS A 150 -107.84 48.80 -87.98
CA LYS A 150 -106.88 48.25 -88.98
C LYS A 150 -105.45 48.34 -88.42
N ARG A 151 -104.99 47.35 -87.62
CA ARG A 151 -103.54 47.03 -87.34
C ARG A 151 -103.27 45.90 -86.31
N LEU A 152 -104.22 45.02 -85.97
CA LEU A 152 -104.01 43.94 -84.99
C LEU A 152 -102.97 42.87 -85.42
N ALA A 153 -102.77 42.66 -86.73
CA ALA A 153 -101.77 41.70 -87.23
C ALA A 153 -100.32 42.18 -87.03
N ALA A 154 -100.04 43.48 -87.17
CA ALA A 154 -98.71 44.05 -87.04
C ALA A 154 -98.23 44.09 -85.57
N ALA A 155 -99.13 44.34 -84.62
CA ALA A 155 -98.81 44.31 -83.19
C ALA A 155 -98.55 42.88 -82.66
N ALA A 156 -99.24 41.87 -83.22
CA ALA A 156 -98.98 40.47 -82.90
C ALA A 156 -97.60 40.01 -83.41
N ALA A 157 -97.20 40.42 -84.61
CA ALA A 157 -95.88 40.14 -85.16
C ALA A 157 -94.74 40.77 -84.34
N TYR A 158 -94.91 42.01 -83.89
CA TYR A 158 -93.91 42.69 -83.05
C TYR A 158 -93.79 42.07 -81.64
N ARG A 159 -94.91 41.64 -81.05
CA ARG A 159 -94.91 40.87 -79.79
C ARG A 159 -94.21 39.52 -79.93
N ALA A 160 -94.38 38.83 -81.05
CA ALA A 160 -93.68 37.58 -81.33
C ALA A 160 -92.15 37.79 -81.48
N GLN A 161 -91.71 38.87 -82.14
CA GLN A 161 -90.30 39.21 -82.26
C GLN A 161 -89.65 39.60 -80.92
N LEU A 162 -90.35 40.37 -80.07
CA LEU A 162 -89.87 40.66 -78.71
C LEU A 162 -89.78 39.40 -77.84
N ALA A 163 -90.77 38.50 -77.92
CA ALA A 163 -90.74 37.22 -77.22
C ALA A 163 -89.57 36.34 -77.69
N GLN A 164 -89.24 36.35 -78.99
CA GLN A 164 -88.05 35.68 -79.50
C GLN A 164 -86.75 36.27 -78.96
N GLN A 165 -86.61 37.60 -78.94
CA GLN A 165 -85.42 38.26 -78.37
C GLN A 165 -85.29 38.03 -76.86
N GLU A 166 -86.38 38.00 -76.11
CA GLU A 166 -86.38 37.66 -74.68
C GLU A 166 -85.99 36.20 -74.45
N ALA A 167 -86.52 35.28 -75.24
CA ALA A 167 -86.14 33.86 -75.19
C ALA A 167 -84.66 33.66 -75.53
N GLU A 168 -84.11 34.39 -76.50
CA GLU A 168 -82.68 34.35 -76.83
C GLU A 168 -81.81 34.92 -75.72
N LYS A 169 -82.20 36.04 -75.09
CA LYS A 169 -81.49 36.58 -73.91
C LYS A 169 -81.54 35.63 -72.73
N GLN A 170 -82.68 34.98 -72.48
CA GLN A 170 -82.78 33.96 -71.43
C GLN A 170 -81.91 32.74 -71.74
N ARG A 171 -81.89 32.27 -73.00
CA ARG A 171 -80.97 31.20 -73.43
C ARG A 171 -79.51 31.56 -73.21
N LYS A 172 -79.09 32.79 -73.53
CA LYS A 172 -77.73 33.27 -73.26
C LYS A 172 -77.41 33.31 -71.77
N ARG A 173 -78.31 33.83 -70.93
CA ARG A 173 -78.14 33.82 -69.46
C ARG A 173 -78.03 32.42 -68.88
N LEU A 174 -78.84 31.47 -69.35
CA LEU A 174 -78.77 30.07 -68.92
C LEU A 174 -77.45 29.42 -69.36
N ALA A 175 -76.96 29.74 -70.56
CA ALA A 175 -75.65 29.27 -71.03
C ALA A 175 -74.50 29.87 -70.21
N GLU A 176 -74.55 31.17 -69.89
CA GLU A 176 -73.58 31.85 -69.01
C GLU A 176 -73.59 31.26 -67.60
N GLN A 177 -74.78 31.00 -67.03
CA GLN A 177 -74.93 30.32 -65.75
C GLN A 177 -74.33 28.90 -65.79
N ALA A 178 -74.60 28.13 -66.85
CA ALA A 178 -73.99 26.80 -67.00
C ALA A 178 -72.45 26.87 -67.10
N THR A 179 -71.89 27.90 -67.74
CA THR A 179 -70.43 28.11 -67.76
C THR A 179 -69.87 28.55 -66.40
N ALA A 180 -70.60 29.39 -65.65
CA ALA A 180 -70.22 29.80 -64.31
C ALA A 180 -70.27 28.62 -63.33
N ASP A 181 -71.30 27.78 -63.42
CA ASP A 181 -71.47 26.58 -62.60
C ASP A 181 -70.39 25.53 -62.88
N THR A 182 -70.01 25.34 -64.15
CA THR A 182 -68.89 24.43 -64.48
C THR A 182 -67.57 24.95 -63.96
N PHE A 183 -67.33 26.27 -64.00
CA PHE A 183 -66.14 26.89 -63.41
C PHE A 183 -66.14 26.80 -61.87
N ALA A 184 -67.27 27.04 -61.21
CA ALA A 184 -67.40 26.91 -59.75
C ALA A 184 -67.09 25.48 -59.29
N ARG A 185 -67.65 24.47 -59.97
CA ARG A 185 -67.35 23.05 -59.71
C ARG A 185 -65.87 22.72 -59.98
N ALA A 186 -65.26 23.30 -61.02
CA ALA A 186 -63.84 23.13 -61.30
C ALA A 186 -62.97 23.74 -60.19
N GLN A 187 -63.35 24.90 -59.63
CA GLN A 187 -62.64 25.50 -58.50
C GLN A 187 -62.81 24.70 -57.21
N GLU A 188 -64.01 24.21 -56.91
CA GLU A 188 -64.27 23.35 -55.75
C GLU A 188 -63.42 22.08 -55.81
N THR A 189 -63.38 21.42 -56.97
CA THR A 189 -62.56 20.21 -57.16
C THR A 189 -61.05 20.51 -57.03
N GLN A 190 -60.57 21.66 -57.49
CA GLN A 190 -59.17 22.08 -57.26
C GLN A 190 -58.87 22.34 -55.78
N GLN A 191 -59.76 23.02 -55.06
CA GLN A 191 -59.60 23.27 -53.63
C GLN A 191 -59.62 21.97 -52.81
N LEU A 192 -60.48 21.02 -53.17
CA LEU A 192 -60.51 19.69 -52.54
C LEU A 192 -59.20 18.94 -52.77
N ARG A 193 -58.69 18.90 -54.02
CA ARG A 193 -57.40 18.28 -54.34
C ARG A 193 -56.25 18.92 -53.55
N TRP A 194 -56.20 20.25 -53.48
CA TRP A 194 -55.18 20.95 -52.70
C TRP A 194 -55.24 20.61 -51.20
N ARG A 195 -56.45 20.57 -50.61
CA ARG A 195 -56.64 20.17 -49.20
C ARG A 195 -56.23 18.71 -48.96
N GLU A 196 -56.49 17.82 -49.91
CA GLU A 196 -56.05 16.42 -49.84
C GLU A 196 -54.53 16.31 -49.93
N GLU A 197 -53.89 17.07 -50.81
CA GLU A 197 -52.43 17.14 -50.91
C GLU A 197 -51.79 17.69 -49.63
N GLU A 198 -52.38 18.72 -49.01
CA GLU A 198 -51.88 19.23 -47.72
C GLU A 198 -52.01 18.19 -46.61
N LYS A 199 -53.16 17.50 -46.53
CA LYS A 199 -53.36 16.40 -45.58
C LYS A 199 -52.36 15.27 -45.82
N ALA A 200 -52.07 14.92 -47.08
CA ALA A 200 -51.08 13.91 -47.42
C ALA A 200 -49.66 14.34 -46.99
N LYS A 201 -49.28 15.60 -47.24
CA LYS A 201 -47.99 16.17 -46.79
C LYS A 201 -47.88 16.19 -45.27
N GLN A 202 -48.96 16.50 -44.55
CA GLN A 202 -48.99 16.48 -43.09
C GLN A 202 -48.83 15.06 -42.54
N ARG A 203 -49.56 14.08 -43.10
CA ARG A 203 -49.41 12.66 -42.73
C ARG A 203 -47.98 12.17 -42.96
N HIS A 204 -47.41 12.48 -44.12
CA HIS A 204 -46.02 12.11 -44.42
C HIS A 204 -45.03 12.69 -43.39
N ARG A 205 -45.19 13.96 -43.00
CA ARG A 205 -44.37 14.56 -41.92
C ARG A 205 -44.56 13.85 -40.58
N GLN A 206 -45.80 13.50 -40.22
CA GLN A 206 -46.10 12.77 -38.98
C GLN A 206 -45.46 11.37 -39.00
N ASP A 207 -45.52 10.66 -40.13
CA ASP A 207 -44.92 9.34 -40.29
C ASP A 207 -43.39 9.40 -40.16
N LEU A 208 -42.74 10.42 -40.73
CA LEU A 208 -41.29 10.63 -40.58
C LEU A 208 -40.90 10.86 -39.11
N VAL A 209 -41.64 11.71 -38.39
CA VAL A 209 -41.40 11.96 -36.96
C VAL A 209 -41.63 10.68 -36.14
N ALA A 210 -42.67 9.90 -36.47
CA ALA A 210 -42.93 8.63 -35.79
C ALA A 210 -41.81 7.61 -36.02
N LEU A 211 -41.27 7.51 -37.24
CA LEU A 211 -40.13 6.65 -37.56
C LEU A 211 -38.86 7.08 -36.82
N GLU A 212 -38.58 8.38 -36.74
CA GLU A 212 -37.45 8.90 -35.96
C GLU A 212 -37.62 8.61 -34.47
N ALA A 213 -38.81 8.81 -33.91
CA ALA A 213 -39.10 8.48 -32.52
C ALA A 213 -38.89 6.98 -32.24
N GLN A 214 -39.31 6.10 -33.14
CA GLN A 214 -39.05 4.66 -33.03
C GLN A 214 -37.55 4.34 -33.07
N ARG A 215 -36.78 4.98 -33.96
CA ARG A 215 -35.32 4.82 -34.02
C ARG A 215 -34.65 5.24 -32.72
N TRP A 216 -35.04 6.37 -32.15
CA TRP A 216 -34.52 6.83 -30.85
C TRP A 216 -34.87 5.89 -29.71
N GLN A 217 -36.09 5.37 -29.67
CA GLN A 217 -36.48 4.38 -28.67
C GLN A 217 -35.68 3.08 -28.81
N GLN A 218 -35.45 2.60 -30.03
CA GLN A 218 -34.62 1.43 -30.28
C GLN A 218 -33.16 1.68 -29.86
N ALA A 219 -32.60 2.84 -30.19
CA ALA A 219 -31.25 3.23 -29.78
C ALA A 219 -31.10 3.28 -28.25
N LEU A 220 -32.08 3.86 -27.54
CA LEU A 220 -32.11 3.90 -26.08
C LEU A 220 -32.19 2.50 -25.47
N ARG A 221 -33.00 1.60 -26.03
CA ARG A 221 -33.09 0.20 -25.58
C ARG A 221 -31.78 -0.53 -25.81
N ALA A 222 -31.18 -0.41 -26.99
CA ALA A 222 -29.89 -1.01 -27.31
C ALA A 222 -28.78 -0.49 -26.38
N GLN A 223 -28.77 0.81 -26.08
CA GLN A 223 -27.84 1.39 -25.12
C GLN A 223 -28.04 0.84 -23.70
N ALA A 224 -29.29 0.73 -23.23
CA ALA A 224 -29.60 0.16 -21.92
C ALA A 224 -29.17 -1.31 -21.82
N GLU A 225 -29.40 -2.12 -22.85
CA GLU A 225 -28.95 -3.52 -22.94
C GLU A 225 -27.42 -3.62 -22.97
N SER A 226 -26.75 -2.75 -23.71
CA SER A 226 -25.28 -2.69 -23.73
C SER A 226 -24.70 -2.38 -22.35
N GLN A 227 -25.35 -1.50 -21.58
CA GLN A 227 -24.92 -1.17 -20.22
C GLN A 227 -25.16 -2.32 -19.25
N ARG A 228 -26.32 -2.99 -19.34
CA ARG A 228 -26.63 -4.18 -18.53
C ARG A 228 -25.63 -5.31 -18.78
N THR A 229 -25.37 -5.64 -20.04
CA THR A 229 -24.40 -6.70 -20.38
C THR A 229 -22.97 -6.33 -19.98
N ALA A 230 -22.58 -5.04 -20.07
CA ALA A 230 -21.29 -4.58 -19.56
C ALA A 230 -21.20 -4.67 -18.02
N GLN A 231 -22.27 -4.35 -17.30
CA GLN A 231 -22.35 -4.52 -15.84
C GLN A 231 -22.26 -5.99 -15.43
N GLU A 232 -23.03 -6.87 -16.06
CA GLU A 232 -22.96 -8.31 -15.80
C GLU A 232 -21.56 -8.89 -16.05
N LYS A 233 -20.88 -8.46 -17.12
CA LYS A 233 -19.49 -8.87 -17.38
C LYS A 233 -18.54 -8.36 -16.30
N LYS A 234 -18.70 -7.12 -15.82
CA LYS A 234 -17.92 -6.58 -14.70
C LYS A 234 -18.13 -7.40 -13.44
N GLU A 235 -19.39 -7.65 -13.05
CA GLU A 235 -19.71 -8.44 -11.87
C GLU A 235 -19.16 -9.87 -11.95
N ARG A 236 -19.26 -10.53 -13.12
CA ARG A 236 -18.68 -11.87 -13.32
C ARG A 236 -17.15 -11.84 -13.15
N ASN A 237 -16.48 -10.86 -13.72
CA ASN A 237 -15.03 -10.72 -13.57
C ASN A 237 -14.62 -10.42 -12.13
N GLU A 238 -15.39 -9.59 -11.41
CA GLU A 238 -15.18 -9.31 -9.99
C GLU A 238 -15.36 -10.57 -9.13
N ARG A 239 -16.39 -11.38 -9.38
CA ARG A 239 -16.60 -12.66 -8.69
C ARG A 239 -15.42 -13.62 -8.90
N ILE A 240 -14.97 -13.79 -10.15
CA ILE A 240 -13.80 -14.61 -10.48
C ILE A 240 -12.54 -14.09 -9.77
N ALA A 241 -12.36 -12.77 -9.72
CA ALA A 241 -11.22 -12.17 -9.01
C ALA A 241 -11.29 -12.46 -7.50
N LEU A 242 -12.46 -12.32 -6.88
CA LEU A 242 -12.68 -12.62 -5.47
C LEU A 242 -12.43 -14.11 -5.15
N GLU A 243 -12.92 -15.02 -6.00
CA GLU A 243 -12.66 -16.46 -5.86
C GLU A 243 -11.16 -16.77 -5.92
N ARG A 244 -10.42 -16.16 -6.86
CA ARG A 244 -8.95 -16.30 -6.93
C ARG A 244 -8.26 -15.80 -5.67
N PHE A 245 -8.69 -14.66 -5.12
CA PHE A 245 -8.14 -14.15 -3.86
C PHE A 245 -8.47 -15.05 -2.68
N GLN A 246 -9.67 -15.62 -2.62
CA GLN A 246 -10.05 -16.57 -1.58
C GLN A 246 -9.16 -17.83 -1.63
N LEU A 247 -8.95 -18.40 -2.82
CA LEU A 247 -8.04 -19.54 -3.00
C LEU A 247 -6.61 -19.23 -2.55
N LEU A 248 -6.07 -18.06 -2.91
CA LEU A 248 -4.75 -17.62 -2.46
C LEU A 248 -4.66 -17.49 -0.93
N ILE A 249 -5.70 -16.94 -0.30
CA ILE A 249 -5.77 -16.82 1.16
C ILE A 249 -5.81 -18.20 1.82
N GLU A 250 -6.56 -19.14 1.25
CA GLU A 250 -6.64 -20.52 1.74
C GLU A 250 -5.31 -21.27 1.60
N ASP A 251 -4.64 -21.14 0.45
CA ASP A 251 -3.32 -21.73 0.25
C ASP A 251 -2.27 -21.14 1.19
N ASP A 252 -2.32 -19.83 1.45
CA ASP A 252 -1.45 -19.20 2.44
C ASP A 252 -1.76 -19.66 3.87
N LYS A 253 -3.03 -19.92 4.20
CA LYS A 253 -3.41 -20.55 5.48
C LYS A 253 -2.87 -21.97 5.58
N ARG A 254 -2.95 -22.78 4.52
CA ARG A 254 -2.39 -24.14 4.46
C ARG A 254 -0.88 -24.13 4.65
N ARG A 255 -0.15 -23.31 3.88
CA ARG A 255 1.31 -23.16 4.02
C ARG A 255 1.73 -22.70 5.42
N LYS A 256 0.98 -21.78 6.03
CA LYS A 256 1.22 -21.36 7.42
C LYS A 256 0.98 -22.50 8.41
N ALA A 257 -0.05 -23.32 8.20
CA ALA A 257 -0.33 -24.48 9.04
C ALA A 257 0.76 -25.56 8.90
N GLU A 258 1.21 -25.83 7.68
CA GLU A 258 2.32 -26.76 7.38
C GLU A 258 3.62 -26.31 8.04
N ARG A 259 3.99 -25.02 7.93
CA ARG A 259 5.16 -24.46 8.61
C ARG A 259 5.05 -24.63 10.13
N LYS A 260 3.91 -24.29 10.72
CA LYS A 260 3.69 -24.49 12.17
C LYS A 260 3.75 -25.97 12.56
N ALA A 261 3.31 -26.89 11.71
CA ALA A 261 3.41 -28.33 11.96
C ALA A 261 4.87 -28.81 11.88
N ALA A 262 5.63 -28.35 10.88
CA ALA A 262 7.06 -28.61 10.75
C ALA A 262 7.84 -28.07 11.95
N ASP A 263 7.62 -26.81 12.34
CA ASP A 263 8.26 -26.18 13.50
C ASP A 263 7.99 -26.99 14.79
N LYS A 264 6.73 -27.44 14.98
CA LYS A 264 6.36 -28.30 16.12
C LYS A 264 7.10 -29.65 16.10
N ALA A 265 7.25 -30.26 14.92
CA ALA A 265 7.97 -31.51 14.76
C ALA A 265 9.47 -31.33 15.05
N GLU A 266 10.09 -30.26 14.55
CA GLU A 266 11.48 -29.92 14.86
C GLU A 266 11.71 -29.69 16.35
N VAL A 267 10.82 -28.94 17.02
CA VAL A 267 10.89 -28.75 18.48
C VAL A 267 10.77 -30.09 19.21
N ALA A 268 9.93 -31.01 18.75
CA ALA A 268 9.82 -32.34 19.34
C ALA A 268 11.11 -33.16 19.17
N LEU A 269 11.75 -33.10 18.00
CA LEU A 269 13.04 -33.75 17.74
C LEU A 269 14.15 -33.17 18.61
N VAL A 270 14.24 -31.84 18.74
CA VAL A 270 15.21 -31.17 19.61
C VAL A 270 14.99 -31.56 21.08
N LYS A 271 13.74 -31.66 21.54
CA LYS A 271 13.43 -32.14 22.89
C LYS A 271 13.91 -33.57 23.12
N GLN A 272 13.69 -34.46 22.15
CA GLN A 272 14.19 -35.84 22.23
C GLN A 272 15.73 -35.89 22.23
N ALA A 273 16.39 -35.11 21.37
CA ALA A 273 17.84 -35.03 21.33
C ALA A 273 18.44 -34.50 22.65
N ASN A 274 17.84 -33.45 23.21
CA ASN A 274 18.25 -32.91 24.52
C ASN A 274 18.04 -33.92 25.65
N ALA A 275 16.94 -34.68 25.64
CA ALA A 275 16.70 -35.74 26.62
C ALA A 275 17.79 -36.83 26.54
N ARG A 276 18.11 -37.30 25.33
CA ARG A 276 19.21 -38.27 25.11
C ARG A 276 20.56 -37.72 25.57
N GLN A 277 20.84 -36.45 25.29
CA GLN A 277 22.09 -35.82 25.73
C GLN A 277 22.17 -35.73 27.26
N LEU A 278 21.05 -35.46 27.94
CA LEU A 278 20.99 -35.46 29.40
C LEU A 278 21.19 -36.86 29.98
N GLU A 279 20.64 -37.90 29.35
CA GLU A 279 20.85 -39.29 29.74
C GLU A 279 22.33 -39.69 29.60
N LEU A 280 22.97 -39.35 28.47
CA LEU A 280 24.40 -39.58 28.27
C LEU A 280 25.24 -38.88 29.34
N LYS A 281 24.94 -37.62 29.67
CA LYS A 281 25.63 -36.88 30.75
C LYS A 281 25.44 -37.54 32.12
N ARG A 282 24.25 -38.08 32.40
CA ARG A 282 24.01 -38.84 33.65
C ARG A 282 24.84 -40.10 33.69
N GLN A 283 24.93 -40.84 32.58
CA GLN A 283 25.77 -42.03 32.48
C GLN A 283 27.25 -41.72 32.65
N THR A 284 27.76 -40.65 32.03
CA THR A 284 29.19 -40.27 32.19
C THR A 284 29.50 -39.92 33.64
N ILE A 285 28.63 -39.16 34.31
CA ILE A 285 28.79 -38.83 35.73
C ILE A 285 28.78 -40.10 36.60
N LEU A 286 27.89 -41.06 36.32
CA LEU A 286 27.85 -42.32 37.05
C LEU A 286 29.13 -43.14 36.84
N CYS A 287 29.66 -43.20 35.62
CA CYS A 287 30.94 -43.88 35.34
C CYS A 287 32.11 -43.20 36.06
N GLU A 288 32.18 -41.87 36.07
CA GLU A 288 33.20 -41.11 36.80
C GLU A 288 33.12 -41.39 38.31
N GLN A 289 31.92 -41.38 38.89
CA GLN A 289 31.71 -41.72 40.30
C GLN A 289 32.15 -43.15 40.62
N GLN A 290 31.88 -44.11 39.73
CA GLN A 290 32.34 -45.50 39.90
C GLN A 290 33.87 -45.59 39.86
N ALA A 291 34.51 -44.92 38.90
CA ALA A 291 35.96 -44.86 38.80
C ALA A 291 36.61 -44.21 40.05
N ASP A 292 36.01 -43.15 40.59
CA ASP A 292 36.48 -42.52 41.83
C ASP A 292 36.37 -43.47 43.03
N VAL A 293 35.28 -44.22 43.15
CA VAL A 293 35.11 -45.23 44.21
C VAL A 293 36.14 -46.37 44.07
N GLU A 294 36.39 -46.83 42.86
CA GLU A 294 37.43 -47.85 42.60
C GLU A 294 38.82 -47.34 42.94
N LEU A 295 39.11 -46.08 42.60
CA LEU A 295 40.36 -45.42 42.94
C LEU A 295 40.52 -45.29 44.47
N GLN A 296 39.47 -44.90 45.19
CA GLN A 296 39.46 -44.85 46.67
C GLN A 296 39.77 -46.22 47.27
N LYS A 297 39.09 -47.29 46.82
CA LYS A 297 39.37 -48.66 47.26
C LYS A 297 40.81 -49.10 46.99
N ALA A 298 41.37 -48.69 45.85
CA ALA A 298 42.76 -48.99 45.52
C ALA A 298 43.74 -48.25 46.44
N TYR A 299 43.43 -47.01 46.83
CA TYR A 299 44.21 -46.26 47.82
C TYR A 299 44.11 -46.87 49.22
N GLU A 300 42.90 -47.25 49.66
CA GLU A 300 42.67 -47.93 50.94
C GLU A 300 43.50 -49.22 51.03
N LYS A 301 43.42 -50.09 50.01
CA LYS A 301 44.25 -51.32 49.96
C LYS A 301 45.75 -51.05 50.01
N LYS A 302 46.22 -50.00 49.32
CA LYS A 302 47.64 -49.60 49.37
C LYS A 302 48.02 -49.13 50.76
N LEU A 303 47.15 -48.38 51.43
CA LEU A 303 47.37 -47.93 52.80
C LEU A 303 47.41 -49.11 53.76
N GLU A 304 46.46 -50.04 53.66
CA GLU A 304 46.43 -51.29 54.44
C GLU A 304 47.71 -52.10 54.26
N MET A 305 48.20 -52.25 53.02
CA MET A 305 49.47 -52.93 52.75
C MET A 305 50.67 -52.21 53.38
N GLN A 306 50.70 -50.88 53.33
CA GLN A 306 51.76 -50.09 53.95
C GLN A 306 51.72 -50.19 55.48
N GLU A 307 50.53 -50.16 56.07
CA GLU A 307 50.34 -50.33 57.51
C GLU A 307 50.72 -51.74 57.96
N ALA A 308 50.32 -52.77 57.22
CA ALA A 308 50.72 -54.15 57.49
C ALA A 308 52.24 -54.33 57.37
N ALA A 309 52.87 -53.75 56.34
CA ALA A 309 54.33 -53.75 56.19
C ALA A 309 55.02 -53.04 57.36
N ARG A 310 54.52 -51.86 57.76
CA ARG A 310 55.03 -51.13 58.92
C ARG A 310 54.88 -51.92 60.21
N GLN A 311 53.74 -52.60 60.42
CA GLN A 311 53.51 -53.45 61.59
C GLN A 311 54.45 -54.66 61.59
N ALA A 312 54.70 -55.29 60.43
CA ALA A 312 55.65 -56.38 60.29
C ALA A 312 57.10 -55.93 60.53
N GLU A 313 57.48 -54.74 60.06
CA GLU A 313 58.78 -54.14 60.36
C GLU A 313 58.93 -53.86 61.86
N LEU A 314 57.91 -53.27 62.49
CA LEU A 314 57.91 -53.01 63.93
C LEU A 314 58.00 -54.32 64.73
N SER A 315 57.25 -55.36 64.36
CA SER A 315 57.31 -56.66 65.03
C SER A 315 58.65 -57.36 64.84
N ALA A 316 59.26 -57.26 63.64
CA ALA A 316 60.60 -57.75 63.37
C ALA A 316 61.67 -56.99 64.17
N ILE A 317 61.53 -55.66 64.31
CA ILE A 317 62.41 -54.84 65.16
C ILE A 317 62.26 -55.27 66.62
N LEU A 318 61.03 -55.42 67.13
CA LEU A 318 60.77 -55.90 68.49
C LEU A 318 61.34 -57.30 68.72
N ALA A 319 61.18 -58.22 67.77
CA ALA A 319 61.77 -59.56 67.84
C ALA A 319 63.30 -59.49 67.89
N LYS A 320 63.93 -58.71 67.01
CA LYS A 320 65.39 -58.47 67.02
C LYS A 320 65.85 -57.83 68.32
N GLN A 321 65.11 -56.86 68.85
CA GLN A 321 65.41 -56.22 70.13
C GLN A 321 65.26 -57.22 71.29
N SER A 322 64.21 -58.06 71.29
CA SER A 322 64.04 -59.10 72.31
C SER A 322 65.17 -60.15 72.26
N GLN A 323 65.62 -60.53 71.07
CA GLN A 323 66.79 -61.40 70.88
C GLN A 323 68.07 -60.70 71.31
N LYS A 324 68.27 -59.43 70.95
CA LYS A 324 69.41 -58.63 71.40
C LYS A 324 69.42 -58.47 72.91
N VAL A 325 68.28 -58.23 73.56
CA VAL A 325 68.16 -58.14 75.02
C VAL A 325 68.46 -59.51 75.62
N LYS A 326 67.91 -60.61 75.09
CA LYS A 326 68.26 -61.98 75.52
C LYS A 326 69.76 -62.27 75.39
N LEU A 327 70.37 -61.92 74.25
CA LEU A 327 71.79 -62.10 73.98
C LEU A 327 72.67 -61.13 74.78
N ALA A 328 72.23 -59.91 75.04
CA ALA A 328 72.96 -58.91 75.84
C ALA A 328 72.86 -59.21 77.33
N LEU A 329 71.76 -59.81 77.80
CA LEU A 329 71.67 -60.42 79.14
C LEU A 329 72.62 -61.62 79.27
N LEU A 330 72.92 -62.32 78.17
CA LEU A 330 73.91 -63.40 78.09
C LEU A 330 75.37 -62.89 77.93
N ASN A 331 75.56 -61.77 77.23
CA ASN A 331 76.85 -61.14 76.94
C ASN A 331 76.92 -59.74 77.56
N VAL A 332 76.67 -59.64 78.86
CA VAL A 332 76.99 -58.42 79.60
C VAL A 332 78.51 -58.33 79.68
N LYS A 333 79.11 -57.65 78.71
CA LYS A 333 80.51 -57.20 78.79
C LYS A 333 80.61 -56.02 79.75
N SER A 334 81.72 -55.95 80.46
CA SER A 334 81.98 -54.87 81.43
C SER A 334 81.89 -53.48 80.76
N ALA A 335 81.48 -52.48 81.54
CA ALA A 335 81.13 -51.14 81.05
C ALA A 335 82.25 -50.42 80.28
N ASP A 336 83.51 -50.80 80.52
CA ASP A 336 84.69 -50.10 80.01
C ASP A 336 85.03 -50.42 78.56
N GLU A 337 84.70 -51.62 78.07
CA GLU A 337 84.90 -51.98 76.65
C GLU A 337 83.84 -51.35 75.75
N LYS A 338 82.63 -51.18 76.28
CA LYS A 338 81.51 -50.56 75.58
C LYS A 338 81.74 -49.06 75.33
N ALA A 339 82.37 -48.38 76.29
CA ALA A 339 82.73 -46.97 76.15
C ALA A 339 83.70 -46.73 74.97
N ARG A 340 84.70 -47.62 74.78
CA ARG A 340 85.68 -47.49 73.68
C ARG A 340 85.10 -47.76 72.30
N GLU A 341 84.15 -48.68 72.17
CA GLU A 341 83.47 -48.94 70.90
C GLU A 341 82.50 -47.82 70.49
N ASP A 342 81.79 -47.24 71.45
CA ASP A 342 80.87 -46.13 71.18
C ASP A 342 81.60 -44.85 70.73
N GLU A 343 82.82 -44.60 71.25
CA GLU A 343 83.70 -43.54 70.76
C GLU A 343 84.10 -43.75 69.28
N GLN A 344 84.47 -44.97 68.89
CA GLN A 344 84.83 -45.27 67.50
C GLN A 344 83.62 -45.15 66.55
N ARG A 345 82.44 -45.57 66.99
CA ARG A 345 81.20 -45.44 66.18
C ARG A 345 80.78 -43.98 66.02
N ALA A 346 80.94 -43.16 67.06
CA ALA A 346 80.65 -41.73 67.00
C ALA A 346 81.50 -41.01 65.94
N LEU A 347 82.78 -41.38 65.81
CA LEU A 347 83.68 -40.81 64.81
C LEU A 347 83.28 -41.18 63.37
N VAL A 348 82.90 -42.43 63.13
CA VAL A 348 82.45 -42.89 61.80
C VAL A 348 81.15 -42.20 61.39
N VAL A 349 80.21 -42.05 62.33
CA VAL A 349 78.93 -41.36 62.08
C VAL A 349 79.16 -39.88 61.81
N GLN A 350 80.03 -39.20 62.57
CA GLN A 350 80.39 -37.81 62.30
C GLN A 350 81.03 -37.62 60.92
N ALA A 351 81.89 -38.54 60.49
CA ALA A 351 82.48 -38.50 59.15
C ALA A 351 81.42 -38.68 58.04
N ALA A 352 80.49 -39.62 58.21
CA ALA A 352 79.42 -39.85 57.25
C ALA A 352 78.41 -38.69 57.15
N VAL A 353 78.11 -38.03 58.27
CA VAL A 353 77.25 -36.84 58.29
C VAL A 353 77.91 -35.69 57.53
N ARG A 354 79.20 -35.42 57.79
CA ARG A 354 79.96 -34.39 57.06
C ARG A 354 80.01 -34.65 55.55
N ALA A 355 80.16 -35.91 55.13
CA ALA A 355 80.13 -36.27 53.71
C ALA A 355 78.76 -36.01 53.04
N ARG A 356 77.66 -36.36 53.72
CA ARG A 356 76.29 -36.10 53.23
C ARG A 356 75.97 -34.60 53.17
N GLU A 357 76.45 -33.82 54.14
CA GLU A 357 76.30 -32.36 54.13
C GLU A 357 77.00 -31.73 52.92
N ALA A 358 78.21 -32.22 52.58
CA ALA A 358 78.94 -31.77 51.39
C ALA A 358 78.19 -32.11 50.08
N GLU A 359 77.65 -33.32 49.95
CA GLU A 359 76.87 -33.72 48.76
C GLU A 359 75.59 -32.89 48.58
N LEU A 360 74.88 -32.59 49.68
CA LEU A 360 73.68 -31.76 49.64
C LEU A 360 73.99 -30.32 49.20
N LEU A 361 75.14 -29.76 49.58
CA LEU A 361 75.57 -28.44 49.11
C LEU A 361 75.83 -28.45 47.60
N VAL A 362 76.54 -29.46 47.08
CA VAL A 362 76.78 -29.62 45.64
C VAL A 362 75.47 -29.78 44.86
N GLN A 363 74.52 -30.57 45.36
CA GLN A 363 73.20 -30.71 44.73
C GLN A 363 72.39 -29.42 44.75
N LYS A 364 72.44 -28.65 45.85
CA LYS A 364 71.79 -27.33 45.94
C LYS A 364 72.38 -26.36 44.92
N GLU A 365 73.69 -26.33 44.76
CA GLU A 365 74.35 -25.51 43.74
C GLU A 365 74.00 -25.93 42.32
N ARG A 366 73.97 -27.25 42.04
CA ARG A 366 73.56 -27.79 40.74
C ARG A 366 72.12 -27.40 40.41
N ARG A 367 71.18 -27.55 41.35
CA ARG A 367 69.79 -27.13 41.17
C ARG A 367 69.64 -25.63 40.94
N LYS A 368 70.43 -24.80 41.63
CA LYS A 368 70.46 -23.34 41.37
C LYS A 368 70.93 -23.03 39.95
N ARG A 369 71.97 -23.70 39.46
CA ARG A 369 72.49 -23.53 38.09
C ARG A 369 71.50 -24.02 37.04
N GLU A 370 70.85 -25.16 37.26
CA GLU A 370 69.81 -25.70 36.38
C GLU A 370 68.58 -24.79 36.35
N GLY A 371 68.13 -24.30 37.51
CA GLY A 371 67.03 -23.33 37.60
C GLY A 371 67.33 -22.03 36.84
N ALA A 372 68.55 -21.50 36.95
CA ALA A 372 68.97 -20.32 36.19
C ALA A 372 68.98 -20.58 34.67
N ARG A 373 69.42 -21.77 34.22
CA ARG A 373 69.40 -22.16 32.79
C ARG A 373 67.96 -22.22 32.24
N VAL A 374 67.04 -22.81 32.98
CA VAL A 374 65.62 -22.89 32.59
C VAL A 374 64.99 -21.49 32.50
N GLN A 375 65.29 -20.60 33.46
CA GLN A 375 64.80 -19.22 33.42
C GLN A 375 65.32 -18.47 32.18
N VAL A 376 66.60 -18.62 31.83
CA VAL A 376 67.16 -18.00 30.62
C VAL A 376 66.49 -18.56 29.35
N GLN A 377 66.29 -19.88 29.27
CA GLN A 377 65.62 -20.52 28.14
C GLN A 377 64.17 -20.04 27.98
N ALA A 378 63.42 -19.95 29.09
CA ALA A 378 62.04 -19.43 29.08
C ALA A 378 61.99 -17.97 28.59
N LEU A 379 62.92 -17.13 29.04
CA LEU A 379 63.01 -15.73 28.57
C LEU A 379 63.39 -15.64 27.08
N THR A 380 64.23 -16.54 26.57
CA THR A 380 64.56 -16.57 25.14
C THR A 380 63.37 -16.97 24.29
N LEU A 381 62.59 -17.97 24.70
CA LEU A 381 61.37 -18.39 24.00
C LEU A 381 60.33 -17.27 24.00
N GLN A 382 60.09 -16.64 25.16
CA GLN A 382 59.17 -15.50 25.26
C GLN A 382 59.57 -14.33 24.35
N LYS A 383 60.88 -14.04 24.21
CA LYS A 383 61.37 -13.02 23.28
C LYS A 383 61.15 -13.40 21.82
N GLN A 384 61.30 -14.68 21.47
CA GLN A 384 61.05 -15.19 20.12
C GLN A 384 59.56 -15.15 19.77
N GLU A 385 58.68 -15.59 20.66
CA GLU A 385 57.22 -15.50 20.49
C GLU A 385 56.77 -14.06 20.28
N LYS A 386 57.25 -13.12 21.11
CA LYS A 386 56.95 -11.69 20.93
C LYS A 386 57.43 -11.13 19.60
N ARG A 387 58.56 -11.62 19.07
CA ARG A 387 59.05 -11.23 17.74
C ARG A 387 58.17 -11.81 16.64
N GLN A 388 57.77 -13.06 16.75
CA GLN A 388 56.87 -13.71 15.79
C GLN A 388 55.50 -13.03 15.77
N GLN A 389 54.90 -12.76 16.93
CA GLN A 389 53.62 -12.04 17.04
C GLN A 389 53.69 -10.64 16.41
N LYS A 390 54.79 -9.91 16.59
CA LYS A 390 54.98 -8.61 15.93
C LYS A 390 55.07 -8.75 14.41
N LEU A 391 55.72 -9.78 13.91
CA LEU A 391 55.84 -10.04 12.48
C LEU A 391 54.49 -10.42 11.86
N THR A 392 53.70 -11.27 12.52
CA THR A 392 52.36 -11.65 12.03
C THR A 392 51.42 -10.45 12.02
N LEU A 393 51.40 -9.65 13.09
CA LEU A 393 50.59 -8.43 13.14
C LEU A 393 51.00 -7.44 12.05
N ALA A 394 52.30 -7.26 11.80
CA ALA A 394 52.76 -6.41 10.71
C ALA A 394 52.31 -6.93 9.33
N GLN A 395 52.32 -8.25 9.11
CA GLN A 395 51.81 -8.85 7.88
C GLN A 395 50.30 -8.63 7.72
N GLU A 396 49.52 -8.83 8.79
CA GLU A 396 48.09 -8.57 8.82
C GLU A 396 47.76 -7.10 8.54
N GLU A 397 48.49 -6.17 9.16
CA GLU A 397 48.35 -4.72 8.91
C GLU A 397 48.67 -4.37 7.45
N THR A 398 49.71 -4.96 6.86
CA THR A 398 50.03 -4.72 5.46
C THR A 398 48.99 -5.31 4.51
N ALA A 399 48.45 -6.49 4.80
CA ALA A 399 47.37 -7.10 4.03
C ALA A 399 46.11 -6.25 4.08
N TYR A 400 45.73 -5.82 5.29
CA TYR A 400 44.60 -4.92 5.50
C TYR A 400 44.79 -3.58 4.77
N ALA A 401 45.98 -2.99 4.82
CA ALA A 401 46.27 -1.75 4.10
C ALA A 401 46.17 -1.93 2.56
N CYS A 402 46.57 -3.09 2.04
CA CYS A 402 46.42 -3.43 0.62
C CYS A 402 44.95 -3.60 0.23
N GLU A 403 44.16 -4.34 1.01
CA GLU A 403 42.72 -4.52 0.79
C GLU A 403 41.98 -3.18 0.85
N PHE A 404 42.26 -2.37 1.87
CA PHE A 404 41.66 -1.04 2.02
C PHE A 404 42.00 -0.12 0.84
N LYS A 405 43.24 -0.15 0.35
CA LYS A 405 43.62 0.61 -0.86
C LYS A 405 42.88 0.12 -2.10
N ALA A 406 42.70 -1.19 -2.26
CA ALA A 406 41.95 -1.76 -3.38
C ALA A 406 40.47 -1.37 -3.32
N ASP A 407 39.83 -1.48 -2.15
CA ASP A 407 38.44 -1.06 -1.92
C ASP A 407 38.25 0.43 -2.17
N PHE A 408 39.19 1.26 -1.71
CA PHE A 408 39.15 2.69 -1.99
C PHE A 408 39.25 2.99 -3.49
N GLN A 409 40.15 2.31 -4.22
CA GLN A 409 40.28 2.48 -5.67
C GLN A 409 39.03 2.03 -6.42
N THR A 410 38.43 0.89 -6.05
CA THR A 410 37.19 0.41 -6.69
C THR A 410 36.03 1.36 -6.42
N TRP A 411 35.88 1.85 -5.18
CA TRP A 411 34.89 2.87 -4.84
C TRP A 411 35.10 4.16 -5.63
N GLN A 412 36.35 4.62 -5.77
CA GLN A 412 36.67 5.81 -6.55
C GLN A 412 36.31 5.63 -8.03
N GLN A 413 36.60 4.47 -8.62
CA GLN A 413 36.20 4.14 -10.00
C GLN A 413 34.69 4.14 -10.16
N GLN A 414 33.94 3.58 -9.20
CA GLN A 414 32.48 3.58 -9.22
C GLN A 414 31.91 5.00 -9.14
N GLU A 415 32.47 5.88 -8.31
CA GLU A 415 32.04 7.28 -8.23
C GLU A 415 32.32 8.06 -9.53
N VAL A 416 33.49 7.84 -10.14
CA VAL A 416 33.79 8.42 -11.46
C VAL A 416 32.82 7.90 -12.53
N ALA A 417 32.54 6.60 -12.55
CA ALA A 417 31.59 5.99 -13.49
C ALA A 417 30.17 6.55 -13.32
N LYS A 418 29.69 6.70 -12.07
CA LYS A 418 28.38 7.34 -11.79
C LYS A 418 28.35 8.77 -12.30
N LYS A 419 29.40 9.57 -12.05
CA LYS A 419 29.49 10.95 -12.55
C LYS A 419 29.46 10.98 -14.08
N GLN A 420 30.20 10.10 -14.75
CA GLN A 420 30.17 9.98 -16.21
C GLN A 420 28.79 9.59 -16.74
N GLN A 421 28.10 8.65 -16.08
CA GLN A 421 26.77 8.23 -16.48
C GLN A 421 25.73 9.36 -16.34
N VAL A 422 25.83 10.16 -15.27
CA VAL A 422 25.01 11.37 -15.09
C VAL A 422 25.32 12.41 -16.17
N GLN A 423 26.61 12.64 -16.49
CA GLN A 423 27.00 13.55 -17.56
C GLN A 423 26.49 13.09 -18.93
N GLN A 424 26.55 11.79 -19.25
CA GLN A 424 26.01 11.22 -20.48
C GLN A 424 24.50 11.44 -20.55
N ARG A 425 23.75 11.09 -19.50
CA ARG A 425 22.31 11.35 -19.42
C ARG A 425 22.00 12.82 -19.65
N ASN A 426 22.71 13.73 -18.99
CA ASN A 426 22.52 15.17 -19.18
C ASN A 426 22.80 15.62 -20.62
N ARG A 427 23.83 15.08 -21.28
CA ARG A 427 24.10 15.34 -22.70
C ARG A 427 22.97 14.85 -23.59
N ASP A 428 22.45 13.65 -23.32
CA ASP A 428 21.34 13.07 -24.10
C ASP A 428 20.04 13.85 -23.88
N PHE A 429 19.74 14.27 -22.65
CA PHE A 429 18.63 15.18 -22.35
C PHE A 429 18.79 16.52 -23.08
N GLN A 430 19.99 17.11 -23.08
CA GLN A 430 20.24 18.35 -23.83
C GLN A 430 20.03 18.16 -25.34
N LYS A 431 20.47 17.04 -25.91
CA LYS A 431 20.22 16.72 -27.33
C LYS A 431 18.73 16.59 -27.61
N LEU A 432 17.98 15.89 -26.76
CA LEU A 432 16.54 15.74 -26.89
C LEU A 432 15.82 17.08 -26.82
N VAL A 433 16.18 17.94 -25.87
CA VAL A 433 15.62 19.29 -25.75
C VAL A 433 15.93 20.13 -26.99
N ARG A 434 17.17 20.09 -27.49
CA ARG A 434 17.53 20.78 -28.74
C ARG A 434 16.72 20.26 -29.93
N GLN A 435 16.51 18.95 -30.01
CA GLN A 435 15.70 18.33 -31.05
C GLN A 435 14.24 18.81 -30.95
N GLN A 436 13.65 18.79 -29.76
CA GLN A 436 12.30 19.32 -29.53
C GLN A 436 12.20 20.80 -29.91
N MET A 437 13.14 21.64 -29.46
CA MET A 437 13.16 23.06 -29.86
C MET A 437 13.30 23.24 -31.37
N SER A 438 14.10 22.42 -32.06
CA SER A 438 14.24 22.49 -33.51
C SER A 438 12.96 22.05 -34.24
N GLN A 439 12.27 21.04 -33.72
CA GLN A 439 10.97 20.59 -34.23
C GLN A 439 9.89 21.63 -33.99
N ASP A 440 9.89 22.27 -32.82
CA ASP A 440 8.98 23.37 -32.49
C ASP A 440 9.24 24.60 -33.36
N ALA A 441 10.50 24.92 -33.61
CA ALA A 441 10.89 26.00 -34.52
C ALA A 441 10.49 25.68 -35.96
N ALA A 442 10.68 24.44 -36.42
CA ALA A 442 10.20 23.98 -37.72
C ALA A 442 8.67 24.03 -37.81
N ARG A 443 7.93 23.57 -36.79
CA ARG A 443 6.46 23.68 -36.73
C ARG A 443 5.97 25.12 -36.73
N LYS A 444 6.66 26.03 -36.03
CA LYS A 444 6.33 27.47 -36.06
C LYS A 444 6.70 28.16 -37.36
N ALA A 445 7.66 27.64 -38.12
CA ALA A 445 7.94 28.09 -39.48
C ALA A 445 6.92 27.49 -40.47
N ASP A 446 6.60 26.19 -40.30
CA ASP A 446 5.34 25.46 -40.54
C ASP A 446 4.10 26.35 -40.66
N GLU A 447 3.75 26.90 -39.50
CA GLU A 447 2.62 27.76 -39.25
C GLU A 447 2.81 29.11 -39.97
N ASP A 448 1.81 29.50 -40.77
CA ASP A 448 1.80 30.80 -41.46
C ASP A 448 1.77 31.97 -40.44
N LYS A 449 1.98 33.21 -40.88
CA LYS A 449 1.89 34.45 -40.08
C LYS A 449 0.66 34.53 -39.17
N TYR A 450 -0.41 33.83 -39.53
CA TYR A 450 -1.69 33.76 -38.82
C TYR A 450 -1.82 32.56 -37.85
N GLY A 451 -0.77 31.74 -37.67
CA GLY A 451 -0.76 30.58 -36.77
C GLY A 451 -1.61 29.40 -37.23
N MET A 452 -1.88 29.30 -38.54
CA MET A 452 -2.65 28.20 -39.15
C MET A 452 -1.70 27.28 -39.91
N THR A 453 -1.95 25.97 -39.83
CA THR A 453 -1.28 25.00 -40.71
C THR A 453 -1.80 25.13 -42.15
N LEU A 454 -1.02 24.73 -43.15
CA LEU A 454 -1.41 24.86 -44.57
C LEU A 454 -2.79 24.22 -44.87
N ALA A 455 -3.08 23.05 -44.29
CA ALA A 455 -4.37 22.39 -44.45
C ALA A 455 -5.53 23.16 -43.79
N GLU A 456 -5.29 23.76 -42.61
CA GLU A 456 -6.27 24.62 -41.95
C GLU A 456 -6.49 25.92 -42.73
N ALA A 457 -5.42 26.50 -43.29
CA ALA A 457 -5.50 27.67 -44.15
C ALA A 457 -6.32 27.40 -45.42
N GLU A 458 -6.16 26.23 -46.05
CA GLU A 458 -6.97 25.79 -47.20
C GLU A 458 -8.45 25.62 -46.83
N LEU A 459 -8.74 24.92 -45.72
CA LEU A 459 -10.11 24.72 -45.24
C LEU A 459 -10.78 26.04 -44.85
N ASN A 460 -10.06 26.93 -44.17
CA ASN A 460 -10.56 28.23 -43.77
C ASN A 460 -10.71 29.18 -44.96
N ALA A 461 -9.83 29.13 -45.95
CA ALA A 461 -10.00 29.87 -47.21
C ALA A 461 -11.29 29.44 -47.92
N ALA A 462 -11.57 28.13 -48.00
CA ALA A 462 -12.81 27.61 -48.57
C ALA A 462 -14.07 28.04 -47.77
N LEU A 463 -13.97 28.11 -46.44
CA LEU A 463 -15.06 28.62 -45.58
C LEU A 463 -15.28 30.13 -45.77
N LEU A 464 -14.22 30.93 -45.83
CA LEU A 464 -14.29 32.38 -46.03
C LEU A 464 -14.86 32.74 -47.40
N GLN A 465 -14.51 31.98 -48.44
CA GLN A 465 -15.13 32.10 -49.77
C GLN A 465 -16.63 31.80 -49.72
N LYS A 466 -17.04 30.73 -49.02
CA LYS A 466 -18.47 30.42 -48.81
C LYS A 466 -19.21 31.48 -48.02
N ALA A 467 -18.52 32.18 -47.12
CA ALA A 467 -19.06 33.30 -46.34
C ALA A 467 -19.10 34.64 -47.13
N GLY A 468 -18.69 34.66 -48.40
CA GLY A 468 -18.79 35.83 -49.28
C GLY A 468 -17.59 36.79 -49.25
N VAL A 469 -16.46 36.40 -48.64
CA VAL A 469 -15.22 37.19 -48.69
C VAL A 469 -14.54 36.96 -50.05
N ALA A 470 -14.55 37.98 -50.91
CA ALA A 470 -14.19 37.88 -52.32
C ALA A 470 -12.74 37.40 -52.60
N SER A 471 -11.82 37.62 -51.67
CA SER A 471 -10.51 36.97 -51.68
C SER A 471 -9.96 36.88 -50.25
N PRO A 472 -9.52 35.69 -49.80
CA PRO A 472 -8.72 35.59 -48.58
C PRO A 472 -7.46 36.47 -48.67
N PRO A 473 -6.88 36.98 -47.56
CA PRO A 473 -5.63 37.73 -47.59
C PRO A 473 -4.57 37.02 -48.43
N LYS A 474 -3.95 37.73 -49.39
CA LYS A 474 -3.03 37.16 -50.39
C LYS A 474 -1.85 36.39 -49.78
N ASP A 475 -1.51 36.75 -48.54
CA ASP A 475 -0.40 36.19 -47.80
C ASP A 475 -0.74 34.83 -47.15
N MET A 476 -2.02 34.43 -47.06
CA MET A 476 -2.43 33.17 -46.39
C MET A 476 -2.07 31.88 -47.15
N HIS A 477 -1.60 32.01 -48.39
CA HIS A 477 -1.13 30.89 -49.22
C HIS A 477 0.30 31.08 -49.70
N LEU A 478 1.00 32.13 -49.24
CA LEU A 478 2.35 32.43 -49.67
C LEU A 478 3.35 31.76 -48.73
N ARG A 479 3.88 30.62 -49.19
CA ARG A 479 5.27 30.24 -48.92
C ARG A 479 6.10 30.53 -50.13
#